data_AF-A0A951Q7R5-F1
#
_entry.id   AF-A0A951Q7R5-F1
#
_cell.length_a   1.000
_cell.length_b   1.000
_cell.length_c   1.000
_cell.angle_alpha   90.00
_cell.angle_beta   90.00
_cell.angle_gamma   90.00
#
_symmetry.space_group_name_H-M   'P 1'
#
loop_
_entity.id
_entity.type
_entity.pdbx_description
1 polymer ?
#
loop_
_entity_poly.entity_id
_entity_poly.type
_entity_poly.pdbx_seq_one_letter_code
_entity_poly.pdbx_strand_id
1 'polypeptide(L)'
;MSDKFTNNVRARLYKQGYQGFTKDDYTSSALAVGCDDLDNPTKEQLSQAVDYLKEKATCQLSVTDERVEEKFLMQVESLQSETEVETGTLAVAPLDVGEMITKGASQMGVILSEQQINDIADSVDTSASTFDEILEQVEAALLAYADLRANQVDAKIDQTLTLVQQRVVNRHEQSRDKLSLGLTGISAALEDSRNQTKSQLSGILARLNAVQ
;
A
#
# COMPACT_ATOMS: atom_id res chain seq x y z
N MET A 1 -1.62 38.15 -0.25
CA MET A 1 -2.68 38.38 -1.26
C MET A 1 -2.62 37.23 -2.27
N SER A 2 -3.75 36.80 -2.82
CA SER A 2 -3.83 35.71 -3.81
C SER A 2 -4.05 36.36 -5.17
N ASP A 3 -3.06 36.27 -6.04
CA ASP A 3 -2.99 36.99 -7.32
C ASP A 3 -4.00 36.41 -8.32
N LYS A 4 -4.37 37.19 -9.36
CA LYS A 4 -5.45 36.78 -10.29
C LYS A 4 -5.15 35.46 -10.99
N PHE A 5 -3.88 35.17 -11.30
CA PHE A 5 -3.44 33.89 -11.84
C PHE A 5 -3.84 32.73 -10.93
N THR A 6 -3.44 32.78 -9.66
CA THR A 6 -3.72 31.72 -8.68
C THR A 6 -5.22 31.47 -8.53
N ASN A 7 -6.03 32.52 -8.49
CA ASN A 7 -7.48 32.39 -8.35
C ASN A 7 -8.13 31.76 -9.60
N ASN A 8 -7.66 32.12 -10.80
CA ASN A 8 -8.18 31.58 -12.06
C ASN A 8 -7.77 30.11 -12.28
N VAL A 9 -6.51 29.77 -12.03
CA VAL A 9 -6.00 28.39 -12.13
C VAL A 9 -6.72 27.50 -11.11
N ARG A 10 -6.84 27.95 -9.85
CA ARG A 10 -7.58 27.23 -8.80
C ARG A 10 -9.04 26.99 -9.17
N ALA A 11 -9.75 28.02 -9.66
CA ALA A 11 -11.15 27.88 -10.05
C ALA A 11 -11.34 26.86 -11.20
N ARG A 12 -10.40 26.82 -12.16
CA ARG A 12 -10.41 25.85 -13.25
C ARG A 12 -10.11 24.42 -12.79
N LEU A 13 -9.13 24.24 -11.91
CA LEU A 13 -8.80 22.94 -11.31
C LEU A 13 -9.95 22.40 -10.46
N TYR A 14 -10.57 23.26 -9.65
CA TYR A 14 -11.72 22.89 -8.82
C TYR A 14 -12.91 22.45 -9.67
N LYS A 15 -13.19 23.14 -10.78
CA LYS A 15 -14.23 22.75 -11.73
C LYS A 15 -13.95 21.39 -12.38
N GLN A 16 -12.68 20.98 -12.45
CA GLN A 16 -12.23 19.71 -13.02
C GLN A 16 -11.98 18.63 -11.94
N GLY A 17 -12.32 18.89 -10.68
CA GLY A 17 -12.21 17.93 -9.58
C GLY A 17 -10.84 17.84 -8.91
N TYR A 18 -9.86 18.65 -9.32
CA TYR A 18 -8.54 18.67 -8.70
C TYR A 18 -8.47 19.72 -7.60
N GLN A 19 -8.21 19.27 -6.36
CA GLN A 19 -8.15 20.10 -5.15
C GLN A 19 -6.90 19.76 -4.34
N GLY A 20 -6.50 20.65 -3.41
CA GLY A 20 -5.38 20.38 -2.49
C GLY A 20 -4.03 21.01 -2.85
N PHE A 21 -3.92 21.74 -3.97
CA PHE A 21 -2.68 22.44 -4.33
C PHE A 21 -2.38 23.61 -3.38
N THR A 22 -1.12 23.69 -2.98
CA THR A 22 -0.58 24.73 -2.11
C THR A 22 -0.25 26.00 -2.89
N LYS A 23 0.03 27.11 -2.19
CA LYS A 23 0.45 28.36 -2.83
C LYS A 23 1.72 28.18 -3.68
N ASP A 24 2.63 27.31 -3.21
CA ASP A 24 3.92 27.04 -3.86
C ASP A 24 3.75 26.23 -5.16
N ASP A 25 2.68 25.44 -5.26
CA ASP A 25 2.34 24.74 -6.50
C ASP A 25 1.90 25.73 -7.59
N TYR A 26 1.08 26.72 -7.24
CA TYR A 26 0.65 27.74 -8.19
C TYR A 26 1.82 28.62 -8.64
N THR A 27 2.74 29.01 -7.75
CA THR A 27 3.94 29.76 -8.15
C THR A 27 4.88 28.92 -9.02
N SER A 28 5.06 27.64 -8.70
CA SER A 28 5.83 26.71 -9.54
C SER A 28 5.22 26.56 -10.93
N SER A 29 3.89 26.48 -11.03
CA SER A 29 3.19 26.42 -12.31
C SER A 29 3.29 27.72 -13.11
N ALA A 30 3.31 28.88 -12.44
CA ALA A 30 3.51 30.17 -13.10
C ALA A 30 4.93 30.29 -13.69
N LEU A 31 5.93 29.83 -12.95
CA LEU A 31 7.33 29.79 -13.40
C LEU A 31 7.53 28.82 -14.56
N ALA A 32 6.96 27.61 -14.47
CA ALA A 32 7.04 26.60 -15.52
C ALA A 32 6.42 27.06 -16.84
N VAL A 33 5.43 27.95 -16.78
CA VAL A 33 4.69 28.47 -17.93
C VAL A 33 5.20 29.85 -18.38
N GLY A 34 6.25 30.38 -17.73
CA GLY A 34 6.83 31.69 -18.05
C GLY A 34 5.82 32.83 -17.89
N CYS A 35 4.96 32.76 -16.87
CA CYS A 35 3.98 33.80 -16.57
C CYS A 35 4.60 34.83 -15.62
N ASP A 36 5.25 35.85 -16.20
CA ASP A 36 5.93 36.91 -15.44
C ASP A 36 4.95 37.89 -14.76
N ASP A 37 3.75 38.07 -15.32
CA ASP A 37 2.69 38.93 -14.77
C ASP A 37 1.52 38.11 -14.19
N LEU A 38 1.57 37.92 -12.86
CA LEU A 38 0.58 37.13 -12.11
C LEU A 38 -0.79 37.83 -11.98
N ASP A 39 -0.89 39.13 -12.27
CA ASP A 39 -2.13 39.91 -12.16
C ASP A 39 -2.83 40.13 -13.50
N ASN A 40 -2.17 39.81 -14.61
CA ASN A 40 -2.76 39.78 -15.96
C ASN A 40 -2.30 38.59 -16.82
N PRO A 41 -2.62 37.34 -16.42
CA PRO A 41 -2.19 36.16 -17.14
C PRO A 41 -3.02 35.93 -18.42
N THR A 42 -2.35 35.48 -19.48
CA THR A 42 -3.04 35.11 -20.73
C THR A 42 -3.83 33.80 -20.58
N LYS A 43 -4.83 33.60 -21.43
CA LYS A 43 -5.69 32.40 -21.38
C LYS A 43 -4.92 31.12 -21.67
N GLU A 44 -3.86 31.19 -22.47
CA GLU A 44 -2.98 30.08 -22.81
C GLU A 44 -2.09 29.70 -21.61
N GLN A 45 -1.49 30.70 -20.94
CA GLN A 45 -0.70 30.48 -19.72
C GLN A 45 -1.55 29.85 -18.60
N LEU A 46 -2.80 30.30 -18.43
CA LEU A 46 -3.73 29.69 -17.48
C LEU A 46 -4.08 28.23 -17.82
N SER A 47 -4.05 27.85 -19.09
CA SER A 47 -4.39 26.48 -19.50
C SER A 47 -3.19 25.55 -19.35
N GLN A 48 -2.01 26.00 -19.79
CA GLN A 48 -0.74 25.28 -19.60
C GLN A 48 -0.41 25.08 -18.11
N ALA A 49 -0.68 26.07 -17.26
CA ALA A 49 -0.46 25.94 -15.81
C ALA A 49 -1.40 24.92 -15.16
N VAL A 50 -2.65 24.85 -15.65
CA VAL A 50 -3.61 23.83 -15.20
C VAL A 50 -3.14 22.44 -15.62
N ASP A 51 -2.66 22.28 -16.86
CA ASP A 51 -2.20 20.98 -17.36
C ASP A 51 -0.89 20.54 -16.69
N TYR A 52 0.03 21.46 -16.42
CA TYR A 52 1.22 21.22 -15.60
C TYR A 52 0.87 20.74 -14.18
N LEU A 53 -0.12 21.37 -13.55
CA LEU A 53 -0.57 20.97 -12.21
C LEU A 53 -1.32 19.64 -12.20
N LYS A 54 -2.05 19.31 -13.26
CA LYS A 54 -2.63 17.98 -13.42
C LYS A 54 -1.55 16.94 -13.58
N GLU A 55 -0.57 17.16 -14.45
CA GLU A 55 0.53 16.23 -14.66
C GLU A 55 1.28 16.00 -13.36
N LYS A 56 1.57 17.07 -12.61
CA LYS A 56 2.13 17.00 -11.25
C LYS A 56 1.25 16.18 -10.30
N ALA A 57 -0.07 16.41 -10.28
CA ALA A 57 -1.00 15.65 -9.44
C ALA A 57 -1.14 14.19 -9.87
N THR A 58 -1.01 13.89 -11.16
CA THR A 58 -1.11 12.53 -11.71
C THR A 58 0.17 11.75 -11.44
N CYS A 59 1.33 12.41 -11.47
CA CYS A 59 2.61 11.87 -11.02
C CYS A 59 2.66 11.68 -9.49
N GLN A 60 1.95 12.49 -8.71
CA GLN A 60 1.80 12.33 -7.26
C GLN A 60 0.71 11.32 -6.85
N LEU A 61 -0.12 10.84 -7.78
CA LEU A 61 -1.16 9.83 -7.53
C LEU A 61 -0.63 8.39 -7.64
N SER A 62 0.63 8.15 -7.32
CA SER A 62 1.11 6.83 -6.93
C SER A 62 0.92 6.69 -5.43
N VAL A 63 -0.12 5.94 -5.05
CA VAL A 63 -0.61 5.74 -3.69
C VAL A 63 0.53 5.33 -2.75
N THR A 64 0.92 6.21 -1.83
CA THR A 64 1.28 5.79 -0.46
C THR A 64 0.99 6.92 0.51
N ASP A 65 0.11 6.60 1.46
CA ASP A 65 -0.28 7.42 2.60
C ASP A 65 0.87 7.45 3.64
N GLU A 66 0.96 8.58 4.35
CA GLU A 66 1.78 8.88 5.54
C GLU A 66 3.33 9.00 5.45
N ARG A 67 3.78 10.27 5.43
CA ARG A 67 4.64 10.95 6.45
C ARG A 67 5.98 10.29 6.84
N VAL A 68 7.11 10.89 6.42
CA VAL A 68 8.08 11.66 7.25
C VAL A 68 9.11 12.30 6.30
N GLU A 69 9.53 13.50 6.68
CA GLU A 69 10.47 14.39 6.00
C GLU A 69 11.82 13.73 5.69
N GLU A 70 12.38 14.00 4.51
CA GLU A 70 13.81 14.31 4.42
C GLU A 70 14.11 15.19 3.21
N LYS A 71 14.44 16.45 3.51
CA LYS A 71 15.20 17.34 2.63
C LYS A 71 16.62 16.79 2.56
N PHE A 72 17.14 16.45 1.39
CA PHE A 72 18.58 16.63 1.13
C PHE A 72 18.88 16.98 -0.33
N LEU A 73 19.92 17.79 -0.48
CA LEU A 73 20.20 18.71 -1.59
C LEU A 73 20.56 18.00 -2.91
N MET A 74 20.07 18.58 -4.01
CA MET A 74 20.80 18.62 -5.27
C MET A 74 22.14 19.33 -5.08
N GLN A 75 23.25 18.63 -5.33
CA GLN A 75 24.45 19.24 -5.90
C GLN A 75 25.27 18.17 -6.63
N VAL A 76 24.85 17.82 -7.84
CA VAL A 76 25.69 17.12 -8.81
C VAL A 76 25.56 17.86 -10.13
N GLU A 77 26.54 18.71 -10.42
CA GLU A 77 27.00 18.97 -11.79
C GLU A 77 28.22 19.87 -11.73
N SER A 78 29.40 19.26 -11.72
CA SER A 78 30.60 19.73 -12.42
C SER A 78 31.78 18.89 -11.96
N LEU A 79 32.19 17.93 -12.79
CA LEU A 79 33.59 17.63 -13.16
C LEU A 79 33.64 16.27 -13.84
N GLN A 80 33.39 16.29 -15.15
CA GLN A 80 34.08 15.38 -16.05
C GLN A 80 35.58 15.71 -16.00
N SER A 81 36.42 14.73 -15.68
CA SER A 81 37.80 14.67 -16.15
C SER A 81 38.16 13.20 -16.30
N GLU A 82 38.53 12.86 -17.52
CA GLU A 82 38.88 11.53 -18.00
C GLU A 82 40.22 11.03 -17.43
N THR A 83 40.37 9.70 -17.44
CA THR A 83 41.61 8.90 -17.52
C THR A 83 42.61 8.96 -16.37
N GLU A 84 42.73 7.84 -15.64
CA GLU A 84 43.89 6.94 -15.75
C GLU A 84 43.62 5.60 -15.04
N VAL A 85 43.98 4.52 -15.71
CA VAL A 85 43.94 3.14 -15.21
C VAL A 85 45.14 2.94 -14.30
N GLU A 86 44.92 2.80 -13.00
CA GLU A 86 45.94 2.28 -12.09
C GLU A 86 45.28 1.26 -11.15
N THR A 87 45.70 0.00 -11.32
CA THR A 87 45.39 -1.14 -10.46
C THR A 87 45.90 -0.87 -9.04
N GLY A 88 45.05 -0.25 -8.22
CA GLY A 88 45.23 -0.04 -6.80
C GLY A 88 43.91 -0.34 -6.12
N THR A 89 43.95 -1.25 -5.15
CA THR A 89 42.85 -1.75 -4.31
C THR A 89 41.70 -0.74 -4.18
N LEU A 90 40.61 -0.98 -4.93
CA LEU A 90 39.37 -0.21 -4.81
C LEU A 90 38.75 -0.56 -3.47
N ALA A 91 39.06 0.23 -2.45
CA ALA A 91 38.22 0.30 -1.26
C ALA A 91 36.90 0.95 -1.70
N VAL A 92 35.98 0.13 -2.19
CA VAL A 92 34.63 0.53 -2.59
C VAL A 92 33.94 1.08 -1.35
N ALA A 93 33.54 2.35 -1.39
CA ALA A 93 32.82 2.95 -0.29
C ALA A 93 31.42 2.29 -0.21
N PRO A 94 30.82 2.13 0.99
CA PRO A 94 29.47 1.55 1.13
C PRO A 94 28.39 2.25 0.27
N LEU A 95 28.63 3.53 -0.06
CA LEU A 95 27.78 4.32 -0.95
C LEU A 95 27.72 3.77 -2.39
N ASP A 96 28.84 3.22 -2.88
CA ASP A 96 28.97 2.70 -4.25
C ASP A 96 28.25 1.35 -4.41
N VAL A 97 28.19 0.55 -3.33
CA VAL A 97 27.45 -0.73 -3.31
C VAL A 97 25.95 -0.49 -3.42
N GLY A 98 25.42 0.52 -2.74
CA GLY A 98 24.01 0.91 -2.85
C GLY A 98 23.62 1.33 -4.28
N GLU A 99 24.51 2.05 -4.98
CA GLU A 99 24.29 2.42 -6.38
C GLU A 99 24.36 1.20 -7.31
N MET A 100 25.28 0.26 -7.06
CA MET A 100 25.37 -1.01 -7.80
C MET A 100 24.12 -1.87 -7.61
N ILE A 101 23.61 -1.99 -6.37
CA ILE A 101 22.37 -2.70 -6.06
C ILE A 101 21.18 -2.05 -6.78
N THR A 102 21.12 -0.72 -6.78
CA THR A 102 20.05 0.03 -7.45
C THR A 102 20.07 -0.21 -8.96
N LYS A 103 21.25 -0.17 -9.59
CA LYS A 103 21.43 -0.45 -11.03
C LYS A 103 21.11 -1.91 -11.36
N GLY A 104 21.58 -2.85 -10.55
CA GLY A 104 21.30 -4.29 -10.73
C GLY A 104 19.81 -4.62 -10.60
N ALA A 105 19.14 -4.10 -9.57
CA ALA A 105 17.71 -4.31 -9.38
C ALA A 105 16.89 -3.68 -10.51
N SER A 106 17.25 -2.47 -10.95
CA SER A 106 16.61 -1.80 -12.08
C SER A 106 16.75 -2.60 -13.39
N GLN A 107 17.90 -3.23 -13.63
CA GLN A 107 18.11 -4.11 -14.79
C GLN A 107 17.25 -5.38 -14.73
N MET A 108 17.00 -5.89 -13.52
CA MET A 108 16.09 -7.02 -13.29
C MET A 108 14.60 -6.63 -13.24
N GLY A 109 14.28 -5.34 -13.42
CA GLY A 109 12.91 -4.83 -13.34
C GLY A 109 12.32 -4.82 -11.93
N VAL A 110 13.17 -4.85 -10.91
CA VAL A 110 12.80 -4.84 -9.49
C VAL A 110 13.03 -3.44 -8.92
N ILE A 111 11.98 -2.84 -8.36
CA ILE A 111 12.08 -1.56 -7.63
C ILE A 111 12.31 -1.87 -6.15
N LEU A 112 13.46 -1.47 -5.63
CA LEU A 112 13.82 -1.61 -4.22
C LEU A 112 13.63 -0.28 -3.48
N SER A 113 13.19 -0.35 -2.22
CA SER A 113 13.21 0.82 -1.34
C SER A 113 14.59 1.01 -0.72
N GLU A 114 14.89 2.22 -0.24
CA GLU A 114 16.18 2.58 0.35
C GLU A 114 16.58 1.66 1.51
N GLN A 115 15.63 1.29 2.39
CA GLN A 115 15.89 0.33 3.44
C GLN A 115 16.31 -1.05 2.90
N GLN A 116 15.71 -1.49 1.80
CA GLN A 116 16.03 -2.79 1.18
C GLN A 116 17.40 -2.75 0.51
N ILE A 117 17.76 -1.61 -0.08
CA ILE A 117 19.09 -1.39 -0.64
C ILE A 117 20.14 -1.46 0.46
N ASN A 118 19.87 -0.85 1.63
CA ASN A 118 20.77 -0.91 2.78
C ASN A 118 20.87 -2.32 3.39
N ASP A 119 19.75 -3.01 3.56
CA ASP A 119 19.73 -4.38 4.09
C ASP A 119 20.49 -5.36 3.16
N ILE A 120 20.41 -5.14 1.84
CA ILE A 120 21.14 -5.93 0.84
C ILE A 120 22.62 -5.52 0.83
N ALA A 121 22.93 -4.22 0.92
CA ALA A 121 24.30 -3.73 0.99
C ALA A 121 25.05 -4.27 2.24
N ASP A 122 24.36 -4.36 3.38
CA ASP A 122 24.91 -4.94 4.61
C ASP A 122 25.17 -6.45 4.47
N SER A 123 24.51 -7.13 3.53
CA SER A 123 24.71 -8.55 3.24
C SER A 123 25.80 -8.83 2.19
N VAL A 124 26.25 -7.80 1.46
CA VAL A 124 27.32 -7.90 0.47
C VAL A 124 28.67 -7.76 1.16
N ASP A 125 29.54 -8.75 0.97
CA ASP A 125 30.86 -8.77 1.58
C ASP A 125 31.83 -7.86 0.82
N THR A 126 31.92 -6.61 1.28
CA THR A 126 32.84 -5.59 0.74
C THR A 126 34.34 -5.94 0.85
N SER A 127 34.71 -7.10 1.39
CA SER A 127 36.09 -7.60 1.38
C SER A 127 36.55 -8.19 0.04
N ALA A 128 35.65 -8.28 -0.95
CA ALA A 128 35.97 -8.70 -2.31
C ALA A 128 37.04 -7.81 -2.96
N SER A 129 37.97 -8.43 -3.69
CA SER A 129 39.20 -7.78 -4.17
C SER A 129 39.03 -7.12 -5.53
N THR A 130 37.95 -7.45 -6.25
CA THR A 130 37.67 -6.93 -7.59
C THR A 130 36.21 -6.50 -7.73
N PHE A 131 35.98 -5.55 -8.64
CA PHE A 131 34.64 -5.03 -8.95
C PHE A 131 33.69 -6.11 -9.47
N ASP A 132 34.20 -7.06 -10.26
CA ASP A 132 33.40 -8.17 -10.80
C ASP A 132 32.93 -9.13 -9.70
N GLU A 133 33.78 -9.39 -8.68
CA GLU A 133 33.39 -10.19 -7.51
C GLU A 133 32.30 -9.49 -6.67
N ILE A 134 32.38 -8.16 -6.53
CA ILE A 134 31.34 -7.38 -5.83
C ILE A 134 30.03 -7.41 -6.61
N LEU A 135 30.09 -7.30 -7.95
CA LEU A 135 28.91 -7.36 -8.81
C LEU A 135 28.21 -8.74 -8.71
N GLU A 136 28.99 -9.82 -8.72
CA GLU A 136 28.47 -11.20 -8.55
C GLU A 136 27.83 -11.39 -7.16
N GLN A 137 28.43 -10.82 -6.10
CA GLN A 137 27.86 -10.84 -4.76
C GLN A 137 26.57 -10.01 -4.64
N VAL A 138 26.51 -8.85 -5.30
CA VAL A 138 25.29 -8.02 -5.37
C VAL A 138 24.17 -8.78 -6.08
N GLU A 139 24.45 -9.45 -7.20
CA GLU A 139 23.47 -10.27 -7.91
C GLU A 139 22.98 -11.44 -7.05
N ALA A 140 23.91 -12.15 -6.38
CA ALA A 140 23.57 -13.23 -5.47
C ALA A 140 22.72 -12.75 -4.28
N ALA A 141 23.03 -11.58 -3.71
CA ALA A 141 22.27 -10.98 -2.62
C ALA A 141 20.87 -10.54 -3.07
N LEU A 142 20.74 -9.98 -4.28
CA LEU A 142 19.46 -9.62 -4.88
C LEU A 142 18.57 -10.85 -5.13
N LEU A 143 19.14 -11.94 -5.64
CA LEU A 143 18.42 -13.21 -5.83
C LEU A 143 17.98 -13.81 -4.50
N ALA A 144 18.89 -13.88 -3.52
CA ALA A 144 18.57 -14.38 -2.18
C ALA A 144 17.47 -13.56 -1.50
N TYR A 145 17.48 -12.23 -1.70
CA TYR A 145 16.45 -11.34 -1.19
C TYR A 145 15.10 -11.54 -1.88
N ALA A 146 15.09 -11.75 -3.20
CA ALA A 146 13.88 -12.09 -3.95
C ALA A 146 13.28 -13.42 -3.46
N ASP A 147 14.11 -14.44 -3.24
CA ASP A 147 13.68 -15.72 -2.68
C ASP A 147 13.14 -15.57 -1.26
N LEU A 148 13.80 -14.80 -0.40
CA LEU A 148 13.31 -14.51 0.94
C LEU A 148 11.94 -13.83 0.90
N ARG A 149 11.75 -12.86 0.00
CA ARG A 149 10.47 -12.17 -0.19
C ARG A 149 9.38 -13.11 -0.68
N ALA A 150 9.68 -13.98 -1.64
CA ALA A 150 8.74 -14.99 -2.12
C ALA A 150 8.32 -15.93 -0.97
N ASN A 151 9.28 -16.46 -0.22
CA ASN A 151 9.03 -17.33 0.94
C ASN A 151 8.21 -16.64 2.05
N GLN A 152 8.44 -15.35 2.31
CA GLN A 152 7.65 -14.57 3.27
C GLN A 152 6.20 -14.40 2.81
N VAL A 153 5.97 -14.18 1.51
CA VAL A 153 4.64 -14.09 0.94
C VAL A 153 3.92 -15.43 1.06
N ASP A 154 4.59 -16.53 0.72
CA ASP A 154 4.05 -17.89 0.83
C ASP A 154 3.69 -18.25 2.28
N ALA A 155 4.58 -17.96 3.24
CA ALA A 155 4.30 -18.18 4.66
C ALA A 155 3.07 -17.39 5.14
N LYS A 156 2.90 -16.15 4.65
CA LYS A 156 1.72 -15.33 4.96
C LYS A 156 0.46 -15.90 4.32
N ILE A 157 0.55 -16.39 3.08
CA ILE A 157 -0.56 -17.07 2.41
C ILE A 157 -1.00 -18.29 3.23
N ASP A 158 -0.07 -19.16 3.63
CA ASP A 158 -0.37 -20.34 4.45
C ASP A 158 -1.00 -19.99 5.81
N GLN A 159 -0.52 -18.93 6.46
CA GLN A 159 -1.10 -18.44 7.71
C GLN A 159 -2.55 -17.98 7.48
N THR A 160 -2.80 -17.21 6.42
CA THR A 160 -4.17 -16.74 6.11
C THR A 160 -5.10 -17.88 5.72
N LEU A 161 -4.61 -18.87 4.97
CA LEU A 161 -5.36 -20.06 4.60
C LEU A 161 -5.77 -20.86 5.85
N THR A 162 -4.83 -21.04 6.78
CA THR A 162 -5.08 -21.70 8.07
C THR A 162 -6.14 -20.97 8.88
N LEU A 163 -6.07 -19.64 8.98
CA LEU A 163 -7.06 -18.82 9.69
C LEU A 163 -8.45 -18.91 9.05
N VAL A 164 -8.54 -18.90 7.71
CA VAL A 164 -9.80 -19.06 6.99
C VAL A 164 -10.39 -20.44 7.25
N GLN A 165 -9.58 -21.50 7.16
CA GLN A 165 -10.01 -22.85 7.44
C GLN A 165 -10.53 -22.99 8.87
N GLN A 166 -9.80 -22.46 9.86
CA GLN A 166 -10.21 -22.47 11.25
C GLN A 166 -11.52 -21.70 11.46
N ARG A 167 -11.69 -20.54 10.78
CA ARG A 167 -12.92 -19.76 10.84
C ARG A 167 -14.12 -20.51 10.25
N VAL A 168 -13.92 -21.28 9.17
CA VAL A 168 -14.97 -22.11 8.57
C VAL A 168 -15.37 -23.24 9.52
N VAL A 169 -14.40 -23.95 10.11
CA VAL A 169 -14.65 -25.01 11.10
C VAL A 169 -15.40 -24.45 12.31
N ASN A 170 -14.90 -23.37 12.92
CA ASN A 170 -15.55 -22.73 14.06
C ASN A 170 -16.99 -22.28 13.73
N ARG A 171 -17.22 -21.74 12.53
CA ARG A 171 -18.57 -21.33 12.11
C ARG A 171 -19.49 -22.53 11.90
N HIS A 172 -18.96 -23.65 11.40
CA HIS A 172 -19.73 -24.87 11.23
C HIS A 172 -20.10 -25.50 12.57
N GLU A 173 -19.18 -25.54 13.54
CA GLU A 173 -19.44 -25.97 14.91
C GLU A 173 -20.48 -25.08 15.59
N GLN A 174 -20.33 -23.75 15.54
CA GLN A 174 -21.33 -22.82 16.07
C GLN A 174 -22.71 -23.00 15.43
N SER A 175 -22.76 -23.26 14.12
CA SER A 175 -24.01 -23.54 13.41
C SER A 175 -24.62 -24.85 13.90
N ARG A 176 -23.83 -25.91 14.03
CA ARG A 176 -24.27 -27.20 14.56
C ARG A 176 -24.83 -27.07 15.97
N ASP A 177 -24.14 -26.33 16.84
CA ASP A 177 -24.55 -26.13 18.22
C ASP A 177 -25.84 -25.31 18.32
N LYS A 178 -26.00 -24.26 17.49
CA LYS A 178 -27.26 -23.51 17.39
C LYS A 178 -28.41 -24.35 16.86
N LEU A 179 -28.16 -25.20 15.86
CA LEU A 179 -29.16 -26.13 15.34
C LEU A 179 -29.56 -27.16 16.40
N SER A 180 -28.60 -27.71 17.14
CA SER A 180 -28.86 -28.64 18.24
C SER A 180 -29.68 -27.99 19.36
N LEU A 181 -29.32 -26.76 19.75
CA LEU A 181 -30.07 -25.98 20.74
C LEU A 181 -31.50 -25.69 20.26
N GLY A 182 -31.64 -25.26 19.00
CA GLY A 182 -32.93 -24.99 18.38
C GLY A 182 -33.83 -26.23 18.30
N LEU A 183 -33.30 -27.37 17.87
CA LEU A 183 -34.03 -28.64 17.82
C LEU A 183 -34.46 -29.10 19.21
N THR A 184 -33.60 -28.96 20.21
CA THR A 184 -33.93 -29.29 21.61
C THR A 184 -35.04 -28.37 22.14
N GLY A 185 -34.97 -27.07 21.83
CA GLY A 185 -36.01 -26.10 22.18
C GLY A 185 -37.35 -26.39 21.50
N ILE A 186 -37.35 -26.77 20.22
CA ILE A 186 -38.57 -27.17 19.50
C ILE A 186 -39.16 -28.44 20.11
N SER A 187 -38.32 -29.44 20.44
CA SER A 187 -38.79 -30.68 21.09
C SER A 187 -39.46 -30.39 22.43
N ALA A 188 -38.85 -29.54 23.26
CA ALA A 188 -39.41 -29.13 24.54
C ALA A 188 -40.75 -28.39 24.36
N ALA A 189 -40.81 -27.44 23.44
CA ALA A 189 -42.05 -26.71 23.14
C ALA A 189 -43.17 -27.62 22.61
N LEU A 190 -42.82 -28.64 21.83
CA LEU A 190 -43.78 -29.63 21.32
C LEU A 190 -44.34 -30.50 22.45
N GLU A 191 -43.49 -30.90 23.39
CA GLU A 191 -43.88 -31.69 24.57
C GLU A 191 -44.79 -30.88 25.50
N ASP A 192 -44.45 -29.62 25.77
CA ASP A 192 -45.31 -28.70 26.53
C ASP A 192 -46.66 -28.49 25.85
N SER A 193 -46.67 -28.26 24.52
CA SER A 193 -47.89 -28.14 23.74
C SER A 193 -48.77 -29.40 23.86
N ARG A 194 -48.17 -30.59 23.74
CA ARG A 194 -48.87 -31.87 23.90
C ARG A 194 -49.47 -32.01 25.30
N ASN A 195 -48.72 -31.67 26.34
CA ASN A 195 -49.19 -31.73 27.72
C ASN A 195 -50.35 -30.75 27.96
N GLN A 196 -50.27 -29.55 27.39
CA GLN A 196 -51.33 -28.55 27.45
C GLN A 196 -52.61 -29.03 26.74
N THR A 197 -52.49 -29.59 25.53
CA THR A 197 -53.63 -30.17 24.80
C THR A 197 -54.25 -31.32 25.58
N LYS A 198 -53.44 -32.21 26.17
CA LYS A 198 -53.93 -33.31 27.00
C LYS A 198 -54.69 -32.81 28.23
N SER A 199 -54.17 -31.78 28.89
CA SER A 199 -54.82 -31.12 30.03
C SER A 199 -56.16 -30.51 29.64
N GLN A 200 -56.21 -29.77 28.52
CA GLN A 200 -57.44 -29.18 27.99
C GLN A 200 -58.49 -30.25 27.65
N LEU A 201 -58.11 -31.32 26.95
CA LEU A 201 -59.01 -32.43 26.62
C LEU A 201 -59.54 -33.13 27.87
N SER A 202 -58.67 -33.37 28.85
CA SER A 202 -59.07 -33.98 30.13
C SER A 202 -60.07 -33.10 30.89
N GLY A 203 -59.84 -31.78 30.88
CA GLY A 203 -60.76 -30.81 31.47
C GLY A 203 -62.12 -30.77 30.77
N ILE A 204 -62.15 -30.87 29.44
CA ILE A 204 -63.40 -30.94 28.67
C ILE A 204 -64.16 -32.24 28.98
N LEU A 205 -63.47 -33.39 29.01
CA LEU A 205 -64.06 -34.68 29.36
C LEU A 205 -64.65 -34.68 30.78
N ALA A 206 -63.92 -34.11 31.75
CA ALA A 206 -64.41 -34.00 33.12
C ALA A 206 -65.70 -33.16 33.22
N ARG A 207 -65.78 -32.06 32.45
CA ARG A 207 -66.99 -31.23 32.37
C ARG A 207 -68.16 -31.96 31.71
N LEU A 208 -67.91 -32.74 30.66
CA LEU A 208 -68.92 -33.56 30.00
C LEU A 208 -69.50 -34.62 30.94
N ASN A 209 -68.65 -35.31 31.70
CA ASN A 209 -69.10 -36.33 32.65
C ASN A 209 -69.84 -35.75 33.87
N ALA A 210 -69.63 -34.48 34.22
CA ALA A 210 -70.31 -33.83 35.34
C ALA A 210 -71.73 -33.32 35.01
N VAL A 211 -72.13 -33.38 33.73
CA VAL A 211 -73.43 -32.88 33.23
C VAL A 211 -74.42 -34.03 32.97
N GLN A 212 -74.00 -35.29 33.11
CA GLN A 212 -74.88 -36.48 33.15
C GLN A 212 -75.28 -36.83 34.57
#